data_AF-A0A353K0I4-F1
#
_entry.id   AF-A0A353K0I4-F1
#
_cell.length_a   1.000
_cell.length_b   1.000
_cell.length_c   1.000
_cell.angle_alpha   90.00
_cell.angle_beta   90.00
_cell.angle_gamma   90.00
#
_symmetry.space_group_name_H-M   'P 1'
#
loop_
_entity.id
_entity.type
_entity.pdbx_description
1 polymer ?
#
loop_
_entity_poly.entity_id
_entity_poly.type
_entity_poly.pdbx_seq_one_letter_code
_entity_poly.pdbx_strand_id
1 'polypeptide(L)'
;MIDEDTMIKEFNPAAEMIFNCKFEDVKDNPISLFMEPEDFYHVLDTKENILNKKVILKDQNKVIVENLIYIEKQKMVLTILQDVTEVERGKEKLKEVKMETLDAAQKVIEKQMTTAQEIASLLGETTAETKVILTKLKNIALSEDDI
;
A
#
# COMPACT_ATOMS: atom_id res chain seq x y z
N MET A 1 -0.87 -24.90 4.08
CA MET A 1 -1.88 -25.26 5.08
C MET A 1 -1.23 -25.42 6.42
N ILE A 2 -1.88 -24.89 7.45
CA ILE A 2 -1.40 -24.86 8.84
C ILE A 2 -2.39 -25.63 9.72
N ASP A 3 -1.90 -26.45 10.65
CA ASP A 3 -2.75 -27.20 11.57
C ASP A 3 -3.14 -26.41 12.84
N GLU A 4 -3.85 -27.06 13.76
CA GLU A 4 -4.31 -26.48 15.03
C GLU A 4 -3.17 -26.12 15.99
N ASP A 5 -1.99 -26.75 15.85
CA ASP A 5 -0.78 -26.43 16.62
C ASP A 5 0.07 -25.35 15.92
N THR A 6 -0.48 -24.70 14.89
CA THR A 6 0.20 -23.70 14.04
C THR A 6 1.43 -24.23 13.28
N MET A 7 1.45 -25.53 13.00
CA MET A 7 2.52 -26.21 12.26
C MET A 7 2.22 -26.29 10.76
N ILE A 8 3.27 -26.17 9.96
CA ILE A 8 3.17 -26.24 8.49
C ILE A 8 2.96 -27.69 8.04
N LYS A 9 1.81 -27.97 7.43
CA LYS A 9 1.48 -29.31 6.88
C LYS A 9 1.57 -29.40 5.37
N GLU A 10 1.29 -28.31 4.68
CA GLU A 10 1.40 -28.24 3.22
C GLU A 10 1.94 -26.89 2.79
N PHE A 11 2.78 -26.91 1.76
CA PHE A 11 3.44 -25.73 1.21
C PHE A 11 3.56 -25.90 -0.30
N ASN A 12 3.09 -24.92 -1.08
CA ASN A 12 3.20 -24.97 -2.54
C ASN A 12 4.52 -24.31 -3.01
N PRO A 13 4.92 -24.49 -4.27
CA PRO A 13 6.14 -23.86 -4.79
C PRO A 13 6.12 -22.33 -4.74
N ALA A 14 4.94 -21.69 -4.78
CA ALA A 14 4.84 -20.24 -4.64
C ALA A 14 5.22 -19.78 -3.22
N ALA A 15 4.80 -20.51 -2.19
CA ALA A 15 5.20 -20.24 -0.81
C ALA A 15 6.70 -20.46 -0.62
N GLU A 16 7.29 -21.53 -1.21
CA GLU A 16 8.75 -21.72 -1.23
C GLU A 16 9.49 -20.49 -1.77
N MET A 17 8.99 -19.89 -2.85
CA MET A 17 9.57 -18.67 -3.43
C MET A 17 9.39 -17.42 -2.56
N ILE A 18 8.25 -17.30 -1.86
CA ILE A 18 8.00 -16.16 -0.96
C ILE A 18 8.95 -16.21 0.24
N PHE A 19 9.11 -17.38 0.84
CA PHE A 19 9.86 -17.57 2.09
C PHE A 19 11.31 -18.03 1.87
N ASN A 20 11.71 -18.27 0.62
CA ASN A 20 13.05 -18.72 0.22
C ASN A 20 13.51 -19.99 0.97
N CYS A 21 12.63 -20.98 1.04
CA CYS A 21 12.88 -22.26 1.70
C CYS A 21 12.25 -23.42 0.90
N LYS A 22 12.65 -24.66 1.20
CA LYS A 22 12.01 -25.85 0.66
C LYS A 22 11.02 -26.44 1.63
N PHE A 23 9.90 -26.96 1.13
CA PHE A 23 8.88 -27.58 1.97
C PHE A 23 9.44 -28.70 2.85
N GLU A 24 10.33 -29.51 2.28
CA GLU A 24 10.96 -30.65 2.97
C GLU A 24 11.75 -30.22 4.22
N ASP A 25 12.30 -29.01 4.22
CA ASP A 25 13.10 -28.46 5.33
C ASP A 25 12.24 -27.81 6.42
N VAL A 26 10.98 -27.50 6.10
CA VAL A 26 10.10 -26.67 6.95
C VAL A 26 8.80 -27.36 7.34
N LYS A 27 8.57 -28.56 6.82
CA LYS A 27 7.43 -29.39 7.19
C LYS A 27 7.47 -29.63 8.70
N ASP A 28 6.30 -29.49 9.33
CA ASP A 28 6.10 -29.65 10.77
C ASP A 28 6.85 -28.62 11.64
N ASN A 29 7.42 -27.56 11.04
CA ASN A 29 7.89 -26.39 11.79
C ASN A 29 6.73 -25.42 12.06
N PRO A 30 6.83 -24.59 13.12
CA PRO A 30 5.82 -23.59 13.42
C PRO A 30 5.87 -22.45 12.41
N ILE A 31 4.69 -21.93 12.02
CA ILE A 31 4.57 -20.81 11.07
C ILE A 31 5.20 -19.52 11.62
N SER A 32 5.37 -19.41 12.93
CA SER A 32 6.01 -18.29 13.64
C SER A 32 7.47 -18.05 13.23
N LEU A 33 8.13 -19.02 12.57
CA LEU A 33 9.46 -18.82 11.99
C LEU A 33 9.45 -17.93 10.74
N PHE A 34 8.28 -17.72 10.14
CA PHE A 34 8.13 -17.04 8.85
C PHE A 34 7.25 -15.79 8.93
N MET A 35 6.27 -15.78 9.83
CA MET A 35 5.36 -14.66 10.02
C MET A 35 4.74 -14.69 11.42
N GLU A 36 4.26 -13.53 11.85
CA GLU A 36 3.59 -13.34 13.14
C GLU A 36 2.35 -14.24 13.26
N PRO A 37 2.24 -15.10 14.30
CA PRO A 37 1.24 -16.16 14.36
C PRO A 37 -0.15 -15.72 14.86
N GLU A 38 -0.31 -14.46 15.28
CA GLU A 38 -1.53 -13.94 15.94
C GLU A 38 -2.79 -14.14 15.09
N ASP A 39 -2.67 -13.95 13.78
CA ASP A 39 -3.79 -14.13 12.85
C ASP A 39 -4.22 -15.60 12.75
N PHE A 40 -3.27 -16.53 12.87
CA PHE A 40 -3.57 -17.96 12.90
C PHE A 40 -4.29 -18.33 14.18
N TYR A 41 -3.81 -17.84 15.34
CA TYR A 41 -4.48 -18.05 16.62
C TYR A 41 -5.91 -17.50 16.59
N HIS A 42 -6.09 -16.29 16.06
CA HIS A 42 -7.42 -15.70 15.93
C HIS A 42 -8.35 -16.57 15.10
N VAL A 43 -7.93 -17.01 13.90
CA VAL A 43 -8.75 -17.84 13.00
C VAL A 43 -9.05 -19.21 13.62
N LEU A 44 -8.09 -19.81 14.34
CA LEU A 44 -8.28 -21.10 15.01
C LEU A 44 -9.26 -21.00 16.19
N ASP A 45 -9.20 -19.92 16.96
CA ASP A 45 -10.06 -19.68 18.13
C ASP A 45 -11.48 -19.28 17.74
N THR A 46 -11.63 -18.36 16.78
CA THR A 46 -12.92 -17.79 16.38
C THR A 46 -13.59 -18.56 15.26
N LYS A 47 -12.81 -19.31 14.47
CA LYS A 47 -13.22 -19.93 13.20
C LYS A 47 -13.68 -18.90 12.15
N GLU A 48 -13.41 -17.62 12.37
CA GLU A 48 -13.69 -16.55 11.43
C GLU A 48 -12.53 -16.39 10.45
N ASN A 49 -12.85 -16.22 9.16
CA ASN A 49 -11.83 -16.06 8.14
C ASN A 49 -11.26 -14.63 8.15
N ILE A 50 -9.96 -14.50 7.92
CA ILE A 50 -9.30 -13.22 7.63
C ILE A 50 -9.14 -13.13 6.12
N LEU A 51 -9.64 -12.04 5.51
CA LEU A 51 -9.59 -11.85 4.06
C LEU A 51 -8.96 -10.50 3.70
N ASN A 52 -8.15 -10.50 2.65
CA ASN A 52 -7.50 -9.30 2.07
C ASN A 52 -6.71 -8.46 3.08
N LYS A 53 -6.16 -9.06 4.13
CA LYS A 53 -5.36 -8.33 5.10
C LYS A 53 -3.98 -8.07 4.51
N LYS A 54 -3.52 -6.81 4.56
CA LYS A 54 -2.17 -6.46 4.12
C LYS A 54 -1.20 -6.62 5.28
N VAL A 55 -0.13 -7.38 5.06
CA VAL A 55 0.94 -7.61 6.04
C VAL A 55 2.30 -7.36 5.41
N ILE A 56 3.27 -7.00 6.25
CA ILE A 56 4.65 -6.76 5.83
C ILE A 56 5.51 -7.89 6.41
N LEU A 57 6.05 -8.71 5.52
CA LEU A 57 7.06 -9.70 5.87
C LEU A 57 8.42 -9.01 5.87
N LYS A 58 8.83 -8.53 7.05
CA LYS A 58 10.02 -7.68 7.21
C LYS A 58 11.29 -8.39 6.76
N ASP A 59 11.46 -9.66 7.16
CA ASP A 59 12.68 -10.43 6.87
C ASP A 59 12.87 -10.69 5.38
N GLN A 60 11.77 -10.82 4.63
CA GLN A 60 11.79 -11.02 3.18
C GLN A 60 11.63 -9.72 2.40
N ASN A 61 11.46 -8.57 3.08
CA ASN A 61 11.16 -7.26 2.51
C ASN A 61 10.01 -7.31 1.48
N LYS A 62 8.93 -8.02 1.83
CA LYS A 62 7.75 -8.22 0.97
C LYS A 62 6.51 -7.61 1.58
N VAL A 63 5.65 -7.08 0.72
CA VAL A 63 4.28 -6.71 1.07
C VAL A 63 3.35 -7.80 0.56
N ILE A 64 2.63 -8.44 1.48
CA ILE A 64 1.75 -9.57 1.20
C ILE A 64 0.30 -9.18 1.48
N VAL A 65 -0.61 -9.65 0.64
CA VAL A 65 -2.03 -9.74 0.98
C VAL A 65 -2.31 -11.17 1.41
N GLU A 66 -2.73 -11.36 2.67
CA GLU A 66 -3.04 -12.65 3.25
C GLU A 66 -4.54 -12.91 3.30
N ASN A 67 -4.90 -14.17 3.09
CA ASN A 67 -6.22 -14.71 3.38
C ASN A 67 -6.03 -15.99 4.19
N LEU A 68 -6.67 -16.06 5.35
CA LEU A 68 -6.65 -17.21 6.26
C LEU A 68 -8.08 -17.75 6.35
N ILE A 69 -8.28 -18.98 5.89
CA ILE A 69 -9.60 -19.61 5.79
C ILE A 69 -9.61 -20.86 6.66
N TYR A 70 -10.50 -20.93 7.64
CA TYR A 70 -10.66 -22.11 8.48
C TYR A 70 -11.41 -23.23 7.76
N ILE A 71 -10.86 -24.44 7.76
CA ILE A 71 -11.46 -25.63 7.16
C ILE A 71 -11.91 -26.59 8.27
N GLU A 72 -13.19 -26.52 8.65
CA GLU A 72 -13.77 -27.28 9.78
C GLU A 72 -13.52 -28.80 9.69
N LYS A 73 -13.68 -29.38 8.49
CA LYS A 73 -13.52 -30.84 8.29
C LYS A 73 -12.11 -31.33 8.59
N GLN A 74 -11.12 -30.47 8.42
CA GLN A 74 -9.71 -30.79 8.55
C GLN A 74 -9.11 -30.22 9.84
N LYS A 75 -9.82 -29.27 10.48
CA LYS A 75 -9.31 -28.45 11.59
C LYS A 75 -7.99 -27.76 11.24
N MET A 76 -7.92 -27.23 10.03
CA MET A 76 -6.73 -26.58 9.49
C MET A 76 -7.07 -25.20 8.93
N VAL A 77 -6.06 -24.35 8.84
CA VAL A 77 -6.13 -23.04 8.18
C VAL A 77 -5.50 -23.14 6.80
N LEU A 78 -6.29 -22.80 5.78
CA LEU A 78 -5.79 -22.54 4.44
C LEU A 78 -5.26 -21.10 4.39
N THR A 79 -3.97 -20.99 4.13
CA THR A 79 -3.25 -19.72 3.99
C THR A 79 -3.03 -19.43 2.51
N ILE A 80 -3.56 -18.31 2.03
CA ILE A 80 -3.32 -17.81 0.67
C ILE A 80 -2.56 -16.50 0.81
N LEU A 81 -1.36 -16.46 0.26
CA LEU A 81 -0.47 -15.31 0.29
C LEU A 81 -0.26 -14.80 -1.13
N GLN A 82 -0.54 -13.51 -1.34
CA GLN A 82 -0.29 -12.84 -2.59
C GLN A 82 0.79 -11.78 -2.40
N ASP A 83 1.94 -11.95 -3.05
CA ASP A 83 2.98 -10.93 -3.10
C ASP A 83 2.51 -9.74 -3.96
N VAL A 84 2.39 -8.57 -3.33
CA VAL A 84 1.98 -7.31 -3.97
C VAL A 84 3.11 -6.27 -3.93
N THR A 85 4.34 -6.68 -3.63
CA THR A 85 5.49 -5.79 -3.42
C THR A 85 5.73 -4.87 -4.61
N GLU A 86 5.79 -5.41 -5.83
CA GLU A 86 6.03 -4.61 -7.04
C GLU A 86 4.86 -3.67 -7.36
N VAL A 87 3.63 -4.09 -7.07
CA VAL A 87 2.44 -3.25 -7.26
C VAL A 87 2.49 -2.05 -6.30
N GLU A 88 2.84 -2.28 -5.04
CA GLU A 88 2.95 -1.21 -4.05
C GLU A 88 4.13 -0.28 -4.35
N ARG A 89 5.27 -0.81 -4.77
CA ARG A 89 6.42 0.01 -5.23
C ARG A 89 6.04 0.87 -6.44
N GLY A 90 5.30 0.32 -7.39
CA GLY A 90 4.81 1.07 -8.55
C GLY A 90 3.88 2.22 -8.17
N LYS A 91 2.96 2.00 -7.21
CA LYS A 91 2.09 3.05 -6.67
C LYS A 91 2.88 4.16 -5.99
N GLU A 92 3.89 3.81 -5.20
CA GLU A 92 4.74 4.77 -4.51
C GLU A 92 5.56 5.61 -5.51
N LYS A 93 6.16 4.97 -6.51
CA LYS A 93 6.90 5.70 -7.57
C LYS A 93 6.00 6.65 -8.36
N LEU A 94 4.78 6.22 -8.70
CA LEU A 94 3.82 7.07 -9.38
C LEU A 94 3.43 8.28 -8.51
N LYS A 95 3.25 8.09 -7.20
CA LYS A 95 2.95 9.16 -6.26
C LYS A 95 4.10 10.19 -6.21
N GLU A 96 5.34 9.72 -6.17
CA GLU A 96 6.53 10.58 -6.21
C GLU A 96 6.57 11.45 -7.48
N VAL A 97 6.44 10.82 -8.66
CA VAL A 97 6.44 11.55 -9.94
C VAL A 97 5.32 12.59 -10.01
N LYS A 98 4.12 12.26 -9.49
CA LYS A 98 3.01 13.23 -9.39
C LYS A 98 3.39 14.43 -8.52
N MET A 99 4.01 14.21 -7.36
CA MET A 99 4.46 15.29 -6.47
C MET A 99 5.53 16.15 -7.12
N GLU A 100 6.54 15.54 -7.76
CA GLU A 100 7.59 16.27 -8.49
C GLU A 100 7.00 17.14 -9.62
N THR A 101 6.01 16.61 -10.33
CA THR A 101 5.33 17.34 -11.42
C THR A 101 4.58 18.56 -10.88
N LEU A 102 3.88 18.42 -9.75
CA LEU A 102 3.18 19.53 -9.10
C LEU A 102 4.16 20.62 -8.62
N ASP A 103 5.28 20.22 -8.02
CA ASP A 103 6.31 21.16 -7.57
C ASP A 103 6.95 21.93 -8.75
N ALA A 104 7.22 21.22 -9.86
CA ALA A 104 7.72 21.86 -11.08
C ALA A 104 6.72 22.88 -11.66
N ALA A 105 5.43 22.53 -11.70
CA ALA A 105 4.38 23.44 -12.15
C ALA A 105 4.26 24.68 -11.25
N GLN A 106 4.35 24.49 -9.92
CA GLN A 106 4.31 25.58 -8.94
C GLN A 106 5.48 26.55 -9.14
N LYS A 107 6.69 26.04 -9.38
CA LYS A 107 7.88 26.86 -9.69
C LYS A 107 7.70 27.69 -10.97
N VAL A 108 7.06 27.12 -11.99
CA VAL A 108 6.76 27.88 -13.22
C VAL A 108 5.76 29.00 -12.91
N ILE A 109 4.69 28.73 -12.15
CA ILE A 109 3.71 29.74 -11.75
C ILE A 109 4.38 30.88 -10.98
N GLU A 110 5.24 30.56 -10.02
CA GLU A 110 5.99 31.56 -9.23
C GLU A 110 6.88 32.44 -10.09
N LYS A 111 7.55 31.84 -11.08
CA LYS A 111 8.35 32.59 -12.05
C LYS A 111 7.48 33.53 -12.89
N GLN A 112 6.35 33.03 -13.41
CA GLN A 112 5.42 33.84 -14.20
C GLN A 112 4.77 34.95 -13.36
N MET A 113 4.44 34.70 -12.09
CA MET A 113 3.90 35.70 -11.16
C MET A 113 4.93 36.80 -10.86
N THR A 114 6.20 36.45 -10.68
CA THR A 114 7.28 37.45 -10.52
C THR A 114 7.38 38.35 -11.74
N THR A 115 7.42 37.78 -12.95
CA THR A 115 7.46 38.55 -14.20
C THR A 115 6.20 39.40 -14.38
N ALA A 116 5.01 38.86 -14.06
CA ALA A 116 3.76 39.62 -14.10
C ALA A 116 3.79 40.80 -13.11
N GLN A 117 4.36 40.63 -11.91
CA GLN A 117 4.52 41.69 -10.93
C GLN A 117 5.48 42.79 -11.42
N GLU A 118 6.57 42.43 -12.09
CA GLU A 118 7.50 43.38 -12.72
C GLU A 118 6.82 44.17 -13.84
N ILE A 119 6.09 43.49 -14.72
CA ILE A 119 5.30 44.10 -15.80
C ILE A 119 4.23 45.03 -15.21
N ALA A 120 3.51 44.57 -14.18
CA ALA A 120 2.49 45.34 -13.48
C ALA A 120 3.08 46.59 -12.80
N SER A 121 4.27 46.48 -12.20
CA SER A 121 5.01 47.63 -11.65
C SER A 121 5.44 48.62 -12.74
N LEU A 122 5.71 48.16 -13.96
CA LEU A 122 6.04 49.02 -15.11
C LEU A 122 4.79 49.67 -15.73
N LEU A 123 3.62 49.00 -15.67
CA LEU A 123 2.35 49.46 -16.25
C LEU A 123 1.43 50.21 -15.27
N GLY A 124 1.67 50.10 -13.96
CA GLY A 124 0.90 50.79 -12.90
C GLY A 124 -0.38 50.09 -12.42
N GLU A 125 -0.60 48.81 -12.74
CA GLU A 125 -1.81 48.03 -12.37
C GLU A 125 -1.49 46.89 -11.36
N THR A 126 -2.46 46.27 -10.65
CA THR A 126 -2.16 45.29 -9.55
C THR A 126 -2.77 43.89 -9.74
N THR A 127 -1.98 42.85 -9.45
CA THR A 127 -2.28 41.40 -9.64
C THR A 127 -3.05 40.73 -8.48
N ALA A 128 -3.40 41.50 -7.44
CA ALA A 128 -4.05 40.98 -6.23
C ALA A 128 -5.45 40.42 -6.50
N GLU A 129 -6.22 41.06 -7.39
CA GLU A 129 -7.58 40.62 -7.74
C GLU A 129 -7.55 39.27 -8.50
N THR A 130 -6.60 39.11 -9.42
CA THR A 130 -6.41 37.86 -10.18
C THR A 130 -6.08 36.68 -9.27
N LYS A 131 -5.25 36.89 -8.24
CA LYS A 131 -4.90 35.84 -7.25
C LYS A 131 -6.11 35.36 -6.45
N VAL A 132 -7.00 36.27 -6.08
CA VAL A 132 -8.24 35.94 -5.34
C VAL A 132 -9.18 35.10 -6.19
N ILE A 133 -9.33 35.45 -7.47
CA ILE A 133 -10.20 34.73 -8.42
C ILE A 133 -9.67 33.32 -8.68
N LEU A 134 -8.36 33.17 -8.94
CA LEU A 134 -7.72 31.86 -9.15
C LEU A 134 -7.81 30.97 -7.90
N THR A 135 -7.69 31.54 -6.71
CA THR A 135 -7.82 30.79 -5.46
C THR A 135 -9.24 30.27 -5.25
N LYS A 136 -10.27 31.06 -5.61
CA LYS A 136 -11.66 30.61 -5.57
C LYS A 136 -11.93 29.47 -6.56
N LEU A 137 -11.41 29.57 -7.78
CA LEU A 137 -11.53 28.51 -8.79
C LEU A 137 -10.91 27.19 -8.32
N LYS A 138 -9.73 27.25 -7.69
CA LYS A 138 -9.07 26.07 -7.12
C LYS A 138 -9.94 25.37 -6.07
N ASN A 139 -10.56 26.14 -5.17
CA ASN A 139 -11.37 25.56 -4.10
C ASN A 139 -12.63 24.87 -4.65
N ILE A 140 -13.24 25.43 -5.70
CA ILE A 140 -14.39 24.83 -6.39
C ILE A 140 -14.00 23.47 -6.99
N ALA A 141 -12.87 23.42 -7.71
CA ALA A 141 -12.38 22.19 -8.33
C ALA A 141 -11.98 21.10 -7.33
N LEU A 142 -11.57 21.48 -6.10
CA LEU A 142 -11.25 20.55 -5.02
C LEU A 142 -12.47 20.05 -4.24
N SER A 143 -13.62 20.71 -4.37
CA SER A 143 -14.87 20.35 -3.68
C SER A 143 -15.82 19.44 -4.48
N GLU A 144 -15.47 19.08 -5.72
CA GLU A 144 -16.26 18.12 -6.54
C GLU A 144 -15.87 16.64 -6.31
N ASP A 145 -14.94 16.35 -5.39
CA ASP A 145 -14.47 14.98 -5.07
C ASP A 145 -15.17 14.34 -3.84
N ASP A 146 -16.20 14.98 -3.24
CA ASP A 146 -16.89 14.52 -2.01
C ASP A 146 -18.36 14.04 -2.20
N ILE A 147 -18.74 13.49 -3.37
CA ILE A 147 -20.02 12.76 -3.56
C ILE A 147 -19.79 11.39 -4.19
#